data_AF-A0A653W3Y0-F1
#
_entry.id   AF-A0A653W3Y0-F1
#
_cell.length_a   1.000
_cell.length_b   1.000
_cell.length_c   1.000
_cell.angle_alpha   90.00
_cell.angle_beta   90.00
_cell.angle_gamma   90.00
#
_symmetry.space_group_name_H-M   'P 1'
#
loop_
_entity.id
_entity.type
_entity.pdbx_description
1 polymer ?
#
loop_
_entity_poly.entity_id
_entity_poly.type
_entity_poly.pdbx_seq_one_letter_code
_entity_poly.pdbx_strand_id
1 'polypeptide(L)'
;MIGAPLYNFSIPSSLKAWIDHIHVPGVTSADTGALTGRPVVIATSRGIAYDAGSPTEGWDHEVPALRTLFGGALGMDVHVITTSLTLADRDPALAAQLERSEQEFAEALRLASETGLRLAVSTA
;
A
#
# COMPACT_ATOMS: atom_id res chain seq x y z
N MET A 1 6.68 -4.50 7.60
CA MET A 1 5.60 -4.74 6.63
C MET A 1 4.29 -4.24 7.24
N ILE A 2 3.43 -3.62 6.45
CA ILE A 2 2.14 -3.04 6.86
C ILE A 2 1.05 -3.57 5.91
N GLY A 3 -0.04 -4.09 6.47
CA GLY A 3 -1.27 -4.36 5.73
C GLY A 3 -2.18 -3.13 5.79
N ALA A 4 -2.60 -2.63 4.65
CA ALA A 4 -3.44 -1.44 4.53
C ALA A 4 -4.48 -1.68 3.44
N PRO A 5 -5.65 -2.27 3.75
CA PRO A 5 -6.74 -2.36 2.79
C PRO A 5 -7.42 -0.99 2.64
N LEU A 6 -7.73 -0.63 1.38
CA LEU A 6 -8.45 0.61 1.08
C LEU A 6 -9.91 0.47 1.53
N TYR A 7 -10.27 1.20 2.58
CA TYR A 7 -11.64 1.28 3.10
C TYR A 7 -12.19 2.68 2.90
N ASN A 8 -13.33 2.78 2.22
CA ASN A 8 -14.00 4.06 1.96
C ASN A 8 -13.02 5.13 1.49
N PHE A 9 -12.23 4.80 0.47
CA PHE A 9 -11.26 5.69 -0.19
C PHE A 9 -9.98 6.00 0.60
N SER A 10 -9.78 5.45 1.80
CA SER A 10 -8.62 5.78 2.64
C SER A 10 -8.09 4.60 3.48
N ILE A 11 -7.12 4.90 4.33
CA ILE A 11 -6.48 3.96 5.28
C ILE A 11 -7.46 3.49 6.37
N PRO A 12 -7.28 2.28 6.92
CA PRO A 12 -8.01 1.85 8.11
C PRO A 12 -7.79 2.79 9.30
N SER A 13 -8.85 3.05 10.08
CA SER A 13 -8.79 3.97 11.23
C SER A 13 -7.78 3.55 12.29
N SER A 14 -7.65 2.24 12.54
CA SER A 14 -6.64 1.68 13.46
C SER A 14 -5.22 1.91 12.96
N LEU A 15 -4.98 1.82 11.65
CA LEU A 15 -3.68 2.12 11.05
C LEU A 15 -3.34 3.61 11.23
N LYS A 16 -4.30 4.51 11.01
CA LYS A 16 -4.10 5.94 11.26
C LYS A 16 -3.77 6.24 12.73
N ALA A 17 -4.49 5.61 13.67
CA ALA A 17 -4.20 5.76 15.09
C ALA A 17 -2.77 5.29 15.44
N TRP A 18 -2.33 4.15 14.90
CA TRP A 18 -0.95 3.68 15.08
C TRP A 18 0.08 4.63 14.46
N ILE A 19 -0.19 5.15 13.26
CA ILE A 19 0.65 6.16 12.60
C ILE A 19 0.83 7.39 13.50
N ASP A 20 -0.24 7.88 14.11
CA ASP A 20 -0.20 9.06 14.99
C ASP A 20 0.67 8.83 16.23
N HIS A 21 0.85 7.57 16.65
CA HIS A 21 1.77 7.22 17.74
C HIS A 21 3.23 7.14 17.30
N ILE A 22 3.51 6.80 16.04
CA ILE A 22 4.90 6.61 15.55
C ILE A 22 5.45 7.81 14.81
N HIS A 23 4.62 8.70 14.27
CA HIS A 23 5.06 9.92 13.60
C HIS A 23 5.22 11.05 14.62
N VAL A 24 6.40 11.10 15.23
CA VAL A 24 6.73 12.02 16.31
C VAL A 24 7.84 12.96 15.82
N PRO A 25 7.51 14.26 15.60
CA PRO A 25 8.50 15.25 15.18
C PRO A 25 9.71 15.30 16.12
N GLY A 26 10.91 15.32 15.55
CA GLY A 26 12.18 15.34 16.29
C GLY A 26 12.58 13.98 16.88
N VAL A 27 11.79 12.92 16.67
CA VAL A 27 12.13 11.55 17.08
C VAL A 27 12.21 10.60 15.88
N THR A 28 11.16 10.56 15.05
CA THR A 28 11.05 9.64 13.91
C THR A 28 10.94 10.35 12.56
N SER A 29 10.87 11.69 12.57
CA SER A 29 10.81 12.49 11.35
C SER A 29 12.11 12.39 10.53
N ALA A 30 12.01 12.56 9.22
CA ALA A 30 13.10 12.32 8.27
C ALA A 30 14.38 13.13 8.58
N ASP A 31 14.24 14.33 9.14
CA ASP A 31 15.34 15.21 9.57
C ASP A 31 16.21 14.59 10.69
N THR A 32 15.65 13.68 11.48
CA THR A 32 16.39 12.94 12.52
C THR A 32 17.26 11.82 11.94
N GLY A 33 16.96 11.37 10.72
CA GLY A 33 17.60 10.21 10.10
C GLY A 33 17.20 8.86 10.70
N ALA A 34 16.30 8.81 11.70
CA ALA A 34 16.03 7.59 12.48
C ALA A 34 15.53 6.40 11.64
N LEU A 35 14.76 6.69 10.59
CA LEU A 35 14.18 5.68 9.71
C LEU A 35 14.62 5.83 8.25
N THR A 36 15.52 6.76 7.96
CA THR A 36 15.90 7.10 6.59
C THR A 36 16.50 5.90 5.85
N GLY A 37 15.98 5.62 4.66
CA GLY A 37 16.40 4.49 3.82
C GLY A 37 15.99 3.11 4.34
N ARG A 38 15.34 3.01 5.51
CA ARG A 38 14.82 1.72 5.99
C ARG A 38 13.65 1.29 5.10
N PRO A 39 13.62 0.02 4.64
CA PRO A 39 12.54 -0.44 3.80
C PRO A 39 11.23 -0.57 4.58
N VAL A 40 10.12 -0.16 3.95
CA VAL A 40 8.76 -0.47 4.38
C VAL A 40 7.96 -1.01 3.21
N VAL A 41 7.38 -2.19 3.42
CA VAL A 41 6.47 -2.83 2.46
C VAL A 41 5.04 -2.57 2.90
N ILE A 42 4.24 -1.99 2.01
CA ILE A 42 2.80 -1.79 2.15
C ILE A 42 2.10 -2.80 1.24
N ALA A 43 1.39 -3.75 1.83
CA ALA A 43 0.50 -4.65 1.11
C ALA A 43 -0.93 -4.11 1.21
N THR A 44 -1.50 -3.72 0.08
CA THR A 44 -2.85 -3.12 -0.01
C THR A 44 -3.75 -3.90 -0.96
N SER A 45 -5.04 -3.88 -0.65
CA SER A 45 -6.10 -4.47 -1.45
C SER A 45 -7.21 -3.45 -1.69
N ARG A 46 -7.80 -3.45 -2.88
CA ARG A 46 -8.87 -2.53 -3.28
C ARG A 46 -10.05 -3.32 -3.84
N GLY A 47 -11.26 -2.99 -3.39
CA GLY A 47 -12.48 -3.66 -3.85
C GLY A 47 -12.77 -3.46 -5.33
N ILE A 48 -12.40 -2.30 -5.86
CA ILE A 48 -12.59 -1.89 -7.26
C ILE A 48 -11.25 -1.36 -7.84
N ALA A 49 -11.26 -1.02 -9.12
CA ALA A 49 -10.14 -0.35 -9.79
C ALA A 49 -10.10 1.15 -9.47
N TYR A 50 -8.91 1.75 -9.50
CA TYR A 50 -8.64 3.18 -9.31
C TYR A 50 -7.59 3.70 -10.32
N ASP A 51 -7.47 3.00 -11.45
CA ASP A 51 -6.43 3.25 -12.44
C ASP A 51 -6.63 4.60 -13.13
N ALA A 52 -5.54 5.11 -13.74
CA ALA A 52 -5.63 6.25 -14.63
C ALA A 52 -6.64 5.98 -15.77
N GLY A 53 -7.52 6.94 -16.04
CA GLY A 53 -8.60 6.85 -17.00
C GLY A 53 -9.87 6.13 -16.51
N SER A 54 -9.87 5.56 -15.30
CA SER A 54 -11.09 4.96 -14.73
C SER A 54 -12.03 6.04 -14.15
N PRO A 55 -13.35 5.79 -14.03
CA PRO A 55 -14.28 6.72 -13.38
C PRO A 55 -13.92 7.06 -11.93
N THR A 56 -13.11 6.21 -11.29
CA THR A 56 -12.64 6.31 -9.91
C THR A 56 -11.18 6.78 -9.82
N GLU A 57 -10.60 7.25 -10.93
CA GLU A 57 -9.29 7.88 -10.94
C GLU A 57 -9.25 9.04 -9.92
N GLY A 58 -8.18 9.09 -9.12
CA GLY A 58 -7.99 10.11 -8.10
C GLY A 58 -8.74 9.88 -6.79
N TRP A 59 -9.55 8.81 -6.67
CA TRP A 59 -10.26 8.48 -5.43
C TRP A 59 -9.42 7.65 -4.45
N ASP A 60 -8.18 7.29 -4.81
CA ASP A 60 -7.25 6.64 -3.87
C ASP A 60 -6.60 7.69 -2.95
N HIS A 61 -7.09 7.77 -1.71
CA HIS A 61 -6.46 8.54 -0.63
C HIS A 61 -5.75 7.64 0.38
N GLU A 62 -5.43 6.41 0.02
CA GLU A 62 -4.65 5.47 0.82
C GLU A 62 -3.16 5.51 0.43
N VAL A 63 -2.82 4.98 -0.76
CA VAL A 63 -1.41 4.80 -1.14
C VAL A 63 -0.67 6.13 -1.26
N PRO A 64 -1.23 7.20 -1.87
CA PRO A 64 -0.56 8.50 -1.89
C PRO A 64 -0.31 9.08 -0.49
N ALA A 65 -1.24 8.90 0.44
CA ALA A 65 -1.09 9.35 1.82
C ALA A 65 0.01 8.56 2.55
N LEU A 66 0.06 7.25 2.38
CA LEU A 66 1.10 6.40 2.97
C LEU A 66 2.49 6.67 2.37
N ARG A 67 2.60 6.98 1.07
CA ARG A 67 3.87 7.40 0.46
C ARG A 67 4.35 8.75 1.02
N THR A 68 3.44 9.71 1.16
CA THR A 68 3.74 11.01 1.78
C THR A 68 4.25 10.82 3.20
N LEU A 69 3.58 9.98 4.00
CA LEU A 69 3.98 9.71 5.36
C LEU A 69 5.31 8.95 5.45
N PHE A 70 5.37 7.72 4.95
CA PHE A 70 6.54 6.86 5.17
C PHE A 70 7.75 7.34 4.39
N GLY A 71 7.57 7.72 3.12
CA GLY A 71 8.68 8.15 2.27
C GLY A 71 9.07 9.61 2.53
N GLY A 72 8.09 10.50 2.62
CA GLY A 72 8.32 11.92 2.84
C GLY A 72 8.63 12.23 4.30
N ALA A 73 7.66 12.02 5.19
CA ALA A 73 7.76 12.46 6.58
C ALA A 73 8.74 11.62 7.42
N LEU A 74 8.86 10.31 7.13
CA LEU A 74 9.74 9.39 7.86
C LEU A 74 11.02 9.00 7.09
N GLY A 75 11.16 9.40 5.83
CA GLY A 75 12.37 9.15 5.02
C GLY A 75 12.61 7.70 4.59
N MET A 76 11.61 6.82 4.73
CA MET A 76 11.73 5.38 4.47
C MET A 76 11.73 5.05 2.97
N ASP A 77 12.28 3.89 2.60
CA ASP A 77 12.16 3.34 1.24
C ASP A 77 10.83 2.56 1.11
N VAL A 78 9.88 3.11 0.35
CA VAL A 78 8.49 2.64 0.31
C VAL A 78 8.24 1.73 -0.90
N HIS A 79 8.02 0.45 -0.62
CA HIS A 79 7.53 -0.54 -1.58
C HIS A 79 6.03 -0.77 -1.39
N VAL A 80 5.26 -0.66 -2.46
CA VAL A 80 3.81 -0.87 -2.44
C VAL A 80 3.48 -2.07 -3.32
N ILE A 81 2.70 -2.99 -2.77
CA ILE A 81 2.16 -4.15 -3.47
C ILE A 81 0.64 -4.02 -3.39
N THR A 82 -0.01 -3.99 -4.54
CA THR A 82 -1.43 -3.74 -4.66
C THR A 82 -2.10 -4.90 -5.39
N THR A 83 -3.27 -5.30 -4.91
CA THR A 83 -4.25 -6.08 -5.68
C THR A 83 -5.56 -5.31 -5.73
N SER A 84 -6.19 -5.20 -6.89
CA SER A 84 -7.48 -4.50 -7.04
C SER A 84 -8.60 -5.47 -7.39
N LEU A 85 -9.81 -4.93 -7.55
CA LEU A 85 -10.98 -5.66 -8.01
C LEU A 85 -11.36 -6.86 -7.13
N THR A 86 -11.03 -6.81 -5.83
CA THR A 86 -11.26 -7.94 -4.91
C THR A 86 -12.74 -8.25 -4.65
N LEU A 87 -13.65 -7.41 -5.16
CA LEU A 87 -15.09 -7.66 -5.14
C LEU A 87 -15.61 -8.36 -6.41
N ALA A 88 -14.78 -8.59 -7.44
CA ALA A 88 -15.22 -9.14 -8.72
C ALA A 88 -15.85 -10.54 -8.63
N ASP A 89 -15.52 -11.31 -7.57
CA ASP A 89 -16.10 -12.63 -7.29
C ASP A 89 -17.46 -12.58 -6.57
N ARG A 90 -17.87 -11.41 -6.05
CA ARG A 90 -19.06 -11.22 -5.20
C ARG A 90 -20.04 -10.18 -5.73
N ASP A 91 -19.56 -9.19 -6.49
CA ASP A 91 -20.38 -8.13 -7.06
C ASP A 91 -20.68 -8.43 -8.55
N PRO A 92 -21.95 -8.69 -8.91
CA PRO A 92 -22.33 -8.93 -10.30
C PRO A 92 -21.95 -7.78 -11.26
N ALA A 93 -21.88 -6.54 -10.79
CA ALA A 93 -21.46 -5.40 -11.60
C ALA A 93 -19.99 -5.47 -12.03
N LEU A 94 -19.17 -6.25 -11.29
CA LEU A 94 -17.74 -6.42 -11.52
C LEU A 94 -17.39 -7.80 -12.10
N ALA A 95 -18.36 -8.67 -12.37
CA ALA A 95 -18.11 -10.04 -12.84
C ALA A 95 -17.24 -10.10 -14.11
N ALA A 96 -17.38 -9.13 -15.01
CA ALA A 96 -16.55 -9.02 -16.22
C ALA A 96 -15.06 -8.71 -15.93
N GLN A 97 -14.72 -8.34 -14.70
CA GLN A 97 -13.36 -8.03 -14.26
C GLN A 97 -12.72 -9.18 -13.46
N LEU A 98 -13.38 -10.33 -13.31
CA LEU A 98 -12.89 -11.44 -12.48
C LEU A 98 -11.52 -11.95 -12.95
N GLU A 99 -11.34 -12.15 -14.25
CA GLU A 99 -10.05 -12.59 -14.82
C GLU A 99 -8.93 -11.58 -14.49
N ARG A 100 -9.21 -10.28 -14.63
CA ARG A 100 -8.26 -9.23 -14.26
C ARG A 100 -7.93 -9.27 -12.77
N SER A 101 -8.93 -9.47 -11.91
CA SER A 101 -8.72 -9.60 -10.47
C SER A 101 -7.77 -10.75 -10.13
N GLU A 102 -7.97 -11.92 -10.74
CA GLU A 102 -7.10 -13.09 -10.54
C GLU A 102 -5.66 -12.83 -11.01
N GLN A 103 -5.50 -12.17 -12.16
CA GLN A 103 -4.20 -11.78 -12.69
C GLN A 103 -3.47 -10.79 -11.77
N GLU A 104 -4.16 -9.75 -11.29
CA GLU A 104 -3.57 -8.78 -10.34
C GLU A 104 -3.18 -9.42 -9.02
N PHE A 105 -4.00 -10.36 -8.52
CA PHE A 105 -3.69 -11.08 -7.29
C PHE A 105 -2.45 -11.98 -7.45
N ALA A 106 -2.36 -12.72 -8.56
CA ALA A 106 -1.18 -13.54 -8.87
C ALA A 106 0.10 -12.69 -8.97
N GLU A 107 0.00 -11.53 -9.62
CA GLU A 107 1.11 -10.58 -9.73
C GLU A 107 1.50 -10.00 -8.37
N ALA A 108 0.54 -9.66 -7.51
CA ALA A 108 0.81 -9.18 -6.16
C ALA A 108 1.57 -10.22 -5.33
N LEU A 109 1.22 -11.52 -5.43
CA LEU A 109 1.94 -12.61 -4.76
C LEU A 109 3.37 -12.77 -5.28
N ARG A 110 3.59 -12.63 -6.59
CA ARG A 110 4.92 -12.65 -7.20
C ARG A 110 5.77 -11.48 -6.69
N LEU A 111 5.25 -10.26 -6.75
CA LEU A 111 5.92 -9.05 -6.27
C LEU A 111 6.24 -9.12 -4.77
N ALA A 112 5.35 -9.69 -3.95
CA ALA A 112 5.60 -9.93 -2.54
C ALA A 112 6.78 -10.87 -2.31
N SER A 113 6.83 -11.98 -3.05
CA SER A 113 7.92 -12.95 -2.97
C SER A 113 9.25 -12.34 -3.38
N GLU A 114 9.30 -11.65 -4.53
CA GLU A 114 10.51 -11.00 -5.04
C GLU A 114 11.01 -9.88 -4.13
N THR A 115 10.09 -9.06 -3.61
CA THR A 115 10.43 -7.99 -2.67
C THR A 115 10.97 -8.57 -1.37
N GLY A 116 10.35 -9.64 -0.85
CA GLY A 116 10.84 -10.34 0.33
C GLY A 116 12.26 -10.88 0.15
N LEU A 117 12.52 -11.56 -0.97
CA LEU A 117 13.86 -12.10 -1.29
C LEU A 117 14.90 -10.99 -1.43
N ARG A 118 14.58 -9.91 -2.15
CA ARG A 118 15.49 -8.76 -2.31
C ARG A 118 15.86 -8.11 -0.98
N LEU A 119 14.87 -7.87 -0.12
CA LEU A 119 15.09 -7.24 1.18
C LEU A 119 15.84 -8.14 2.17
N ALA A 120 15.68 -9.46 2.06
CA ALA A 120 16.42 -10.43 2.87
C ALA A 120 17.93 -10.42 2.56
N VAL A 121 18.31 -10.16 1.30
CA VAL A 121 19.72 -10.08 0.90
C VAL A 121 20.34 -8.72 1.23
N SER A 122 19.54 -7.64 1.21
CA SER A 122 20.01 -6.27 1.48
C SER A 122 20.25 -5.96 2.96
N THR A 123 19.86 -6.85 3.88
CA THR A 123 20.04 -6.69 5.33
C THR A 123 21.21 -7.52 5.89
N ALA A 124 21.99 -8.17 5.02
CA ALA A 124 23.27 -8.82 5.33
C ALA A 124 24.45 -7.90 5.01
#